data_AF-A0A0N4V420-F1
#
_entry.id   AF-A0A0N4V420-F1
#
_cell.length_a   1.000
_cell.length_b   1.000
_cell.length_c   1.000
_cell.angle_alpha   90.00
_cell.angle_beta   90.00
_cell.angle_gamma   90.00
#
_symmetry.space_group_name_H-M   'P 1'
#
loop_
_entity.id
_entity.type
_entity.pdbx_description
1 polymer ?
#
loop_
_entity_poly.entity_id
_entity_poly.type
_entity_poly.pdbx_seq_one_letter_code
_entity_poly.pdbx_strand_id
1 'polypeptide(L)'
;MYELKYLITDEAGLLPEMNLVIMIANLPGIKKVLVMGDQKQLPPYTAYLTDNVIQLGHESIIQELMENRLVSYVCLTVNFRSHPYLVHALAEASYGGNLTPA
;
A
#
# COMPACT_ATOMS: atom_id res chain seq x y z
N MET A 1 -16.90 9.98 25.33
CA MET A 1 -16.94 9.67 23.89
C MET A 1 -15.60 9.05 23.54
N TYR A 2 -15.57 7.86 22.93
CA TYR A 2 -14.30 7.23 22.55
C TYR A 2 -13.83 7.84 21.22
N GLU A 3 -12.62 8.40 21.22
CA GLU A 3 -11.98 8.92 20.01
C GLU A 3 -11.06 7.86 19.40
N LEU A 4 -11.12 7.72 18.07
CA LEU A 4 -10.22 6.85 17.32
C LEU A 4 -8.81 7.45 17.33
N LYS A 5 -7.85 6.73 17.92
CA LYS A 5 -6.44 7.18 18.04
C LYS A 5 -5.51 6.51 17.04
N TYR A 6 -5.89 5.37 16.50
CA TYR A 6 -5.05 4.54 15.64
C TYR A 6 -5.85 4.05 14.45
N LEU A 7 -5.31 4.24 13.25
CA LEU A 7 -5.89 3.80 11.99
C LEU A 7 -4.95 2.78 11.38
N ILE A 8 -5.48 1.61 11.03
CA ILE A 8 -4.75 0.58 10.29
C ILE A 8 -5.51 0.38 8.99
N THR A 9 -4.82 0.53 7.87
CA THR A 9 -5.36 0.29 6.53
C THR A 9 -4.60 -0.89 5.94
N ASP A 10 -5.33 -1.94 5.60
CA ASP A 10 -4.79 -3.10 4.89
C ASP A 10 -5.17 -3.03 3.41
N GLU A 11 -4.41 -3.72 2.56
CA GLU A 11 -4.56 -3.69 1.10
C GLU A 11 -4.61 -2.26 0.51
N ALA A 12 -3.87 -1.33 1.12
CA ALA A 12 -3.86 0.08 0.75
C ALA A 12 -3.25 0.32 -0.64
N GLY A 13 -2.64 -0.69 -1.27
CA GLY A 13 -2.23 -0.61 -2.68
C GLY A 13 -3.40 -0.27 -3.61
N LEU A 14 -4.62 -0.66 -3.23
CA LEU A 14 -5.86 -0.39 -3.95
C LEU A 14 -6.47 0.99 -3.65
N LEU A 15 -5.92 1.73 -2.68
CA LEU A 15 -6.50 2.97 -2.17
C LEU A 15 -5.86 4.19 -2.87
N PRO A 16 -6.66 5.05 -3.52
CA PRO A 16 -6.24 6.39 -3.93
C PRO A 16 -5.69 7.21 -2.74
N GLU A 17 -4.60 7.95 -2.95
CA GLU A 17 -4.02 8.85 -1.95
C GLU A 17 -5.08 9.78 -1.32
N MET A 18 -5.88 10.42 -2.17
CA MET A 18 -6.92 11.36 -1.73
C MET A 18 -7.90 10.74 -0.73
N ASN A 19 -8.20 9.45 -0.88
CA ASN A 19 -9.15 8.77 -0.01
C ASN A 19 -8.58 8.59 1.40
N LEU A 20 -7.28 8.25 1.53
CA LEU A 20 -6.65 8.18 2.85
C LEU A 20 -6.59 9.55 3.52
N VAL A 21 -6.25 10.59 2.77
CA VAL A 21 -6.19 11.96 3.28
C VAL A 21 -7.55 12.41 3.79
N ILE A 22 -8.62 12.17 3.02
CA ILE A 22 -9.99 12.48 3.43
C ILE A 22 -10.38 11.69 4.69
N MET A 23 -10.05 10.40 4.78
CA MET A 23 -10.33 9.61 5.99
C MET A 23 -9.64 10.20 7.22
N ILE A 24 -8.34 10.51 7.12
CA ILE A 24 -7.56 11.08 8.24
C ILE A 24 -8.10 12.46 8.65
N ALA A 25 -8.45 13.31 7.68
CA ALA A 25 -8.99 14.64 7.95
C ALA A 25 -10.30 14.61 8.76
N ASN A 26 -11.07 13.53 8.64
CA ASN A 26 -12.32 13.32 9.39
C ASN A 26 -12.12 12.62 10.75
N LEU A 27 -10.87 12.39 11.17
CA LEU A 27 -10.51 11.69 12.40
C LEU A 27 -9.69 12.60 13.33
N PRO A 28 -10.31 13.58 14.03
CA PRO A 28 -9.60 14.63 14.77
C PRO A 28 -8.77 14.12 15.95
N GLY A 29 -9.02 12.89 16.43
CA GLY A 29 -8.29 12.26 17.53
C GLY A 29 -7.12 11.36 17.10
N ILE A 30 -6.84 11.26 15.80
CA ILE A 30 -5.87 10.31 15.26
C ILE A 30 -4.43 10.67 15.69
N LYS A 31 -3.67 9.67 16.12
CA LYS A 31 -2.28 9.83 16.57
C LYS A 31 -1.28 9.08 15.71
N LYS A 32 -1.67 7.91 15.18
CA LYS A 32 -0.83 7.10 14.30
C LYS A 32 -1.67 6.44 13.23
N VAL A 33 -1.06 6.29 12.06
CA VAL A 33 -1.61 5.58 10.91
C VAL A 33 -0.60 4.51 10.51
N LEU A 34 -1.08 3.28 10.35
CA LEU A 34 -0.34 2.18 9.75
C LEU A 34 -0.99 1.87 8.41
N VAL A 35 -0.20 1.89 7.35
CA VAL A 35 -0.64 1.59 6.00
C VAL A 35 0.10 0.34 5.54
N MET A 36 -0.66 -0.69 5.17
CA MET A 36 -0.13 -1.97 4.71
C MET A 36 -0.64 -2.23 3.30
N GLY A 37 0.23 -2.78 2.46
CA GLY A 37 -0.07 -3.08 1.08
C GLY A 37 1.22 -3.40 0.32
N ASP A 38 1.06 -3.61 -0.99
CA ASP A 38 2.15 -4.04 -1.87
C ASP A 38 2.04 -3.30 -3.21
N GLN A 39 3.04 -2.47 -3.51
CA GLN A 39 3.13 -1.72 -4.78
C GLN A 39 3.26 -2.62 -6.01
N LYS A 40 3.58 -3.92 -5.85
CA LYS A 40 3.69 -4.88 -6.95
C LYS A 40 2.37 -5.59 -7.24
N GLN A 41 1.33 -5.35 -6.44
CA GLN A 41 -0.01 -5.89 -6.65
C GLN A 41 -0.90 -4.89 -7.40
N LEU A 42 -2.21 -5.13 -7.41
CA LEU A 42 -3.15 -4.31 -8.17
C LEU A 42 -3.17 -2.86 -7.67
N PRO A 43 -3.10 -1.87 -8.58
CA PRO A 43 -3.25 -0.45 -8.24
C PRO A 43 -4.73 -0.09 -8.02
N PRO A 44 -5.03 1.16 -7.61
CA PRO A 44 -6.40 1.66 -7.52
C PRO A 44 -7.10 1.57 -8.88
N TYR A 45 -8.39 1.25 -8.86
CA TYR A 45 -9.19 1.21 -10.07
C TYR A 45 -9.44 2.63 -10.60
N THR A 46 -9.04 2.91 -11.84
CA THR A 46 -9.09 4.25 -12.47
C THR A 46 -10.26 4.41 -13.44
N ALA A 47 -10.97 3.34 -13.80
CA ALA A 47 -12.06 3.37 -14.79
C ALA A 47 -11.67 4.12 -16.09
N TYR A 48 -12.36 5.23 -16.38
CA TYR A 48 -12.15 6.07 -17.56
C TYR A 48 -11.41 7.38 -17.24
N LEU A 49 -10.76 7.47 -16.08
CA LEU A 49 -9.98 8.65 -15.72
C LEU A 49 -8.77 8.79 -16.66
N THR A 50 -8.53 10.01 -17.13
CA THR A 50 -7.32 10.33 -17.89
C THR A 50 -6.12 10.43 -16.95
N ASP A 51 -4.91 10.18 -17.45
CA ASP A 51 -3.66 10.28 -16.67
C ASP A 51 -3.53 11.62 -15.91
N ASN A 52 -3.90 12.74 -16.54
CA ASN A 52 -3.90 14.06 -15.91
C ASN A 52 -4.79 14.16 -14.66
N VAL A 53 -5.87 13.38 -14.60
CA VAL A 53 -6.78 13.32 -13.45
C VAL A 53 -6.27 12.33 -12.41
N ILE A 54 -5.60 11.25 -12.85
CA ILE A 54 -5.02 10.26 -11.94
C ILE A 54 -3.96 10.92 -11.05
N GLN A 55 -3.12 11.77 -11.63
CA GLN A 55 -2.09 12.56 -10.93
C GLN A 55 -2.63 13.59 -9.93
N LEU A 56 -3.95 13.76 -9.83
CA LEU A 56 -4.59 14.65 -8.84
C LEU A 56 -4.96 13.89 -7.55
N GLY A 57 -4.16 12.89 -7.18
CA GLY A 57 -4.31 12.10 -5.95
C GLY A 57 -5.10 10.80 -6.11
N HIS A 58 -5.32 10.31 -7.34
CA HIS A 58 -5.89 8.98 -7.59
C HIS A 58 -4.82 7.88 -7.66
N GLU A 59 -3.55 8.26 -7.57
CA GLU A 59 -2.40 7.36 -7.47
C GLU A 59 -2.46 6.52 -6.18
N SER A 60 -1.77 5.38 -6.20
CA SER A 60 -1.73 4.47 -5.05
C SER A 60 -1.02 5.12 -3.87
N ILE A 61 -1.67 5.17 -2.70
CA ILE A 61 -1.04 5.68 -1.49
C ILE A 61 0.23 4.91 -1.10
N ILE A 62 0.30 3.60 -1.40
CA ILE A 62 1.51 2.82 -1.12
C ILE A 62 2.68 3.34 -1.96
N GLN A 63 2.44 3.62 -3.25
CA GLN A 63 3.48 4.14 -4.13
C GLN A 63 3.96 5.51 -3.65
N GLU A 64 3.03 6.44 -3.38
CA GLU A 64 3.35 7.79 -2.88
C GLU A 64 4.15 7.76 -1.58
N LEU A 65 3.76 6.91 -0.62
CA LEU A 65 4.46 6.79 0.66
C LEU A 65 5.85 6.16 0.50
N MET A 66 6.04 5.23 -0.45
CA MET A 66 7.34 4.59 -0.71
C MET A 66 8.33 5.54 -1.38
N GLU A 67 7.86 6.49 -2.18
CA GLU A 67 8.70 7.53 -2.79
C GLU A 67 9.09 8.64 -1.79
N ASN A 68 8.32 8.77 -0.70
CA ASN A 68 8.56 9.76 0.34
C ASN A 68 9.66 9.34 1.33
N ARG A 69 10.81 10.03 1.26
CA ARG A 69 11.99 9.79 2.13
C ARG A 69 11.75 10.00 3.63
N LEU A 70 10.66 10.66 4.03
CA LEU A 70 10.31 10.90 5.43
C LEU A 70 9.49 9.76 6.03
N VAL A 71 9.01 8.83 5.21
CA VAL A 71 8.20 7.69 5.65
C VAL A 71 9.08 6.45 5.74
N SER A 72 9.21 5.92 6.95
CA SER A 72 9.84 4.61 7.16
C SER A 72 8.85 3.50 6.84
N TYR A 73 9.31 2.48 6.12
CA TYR A 73 8.54 1.26 5.85
C TYR A 73 9.35 0.01 6.16
N VAL A 74 8.64 -1.11 6.35
CA VAL A 74 9.22 -2.43 6.54
C VAL A 74 8.65 -3.35 5.47
N CYS A 75 9.53 -4.07 4.77
CA CYS A 75 9.14 -5.06 3.78
C CYS A 75 9.21 -6.47 4.39
N LEU A 76 8.13 -7.24 4.25
CA LEU A 76 8.10 -8.65 4.65
C LEU A 76 8.53 -9.52 3.47
N THR A 77 9.51 -10.38 3.67
CA THR A 77 10.21 -11.10 2.58
C THR A 77 10.00 -12.61 2.57
N VAL A 78 9.28 -13.17 3.55
CA VAL A 78 9.07 -14.63 3.65
C VAL A 78 7.61 -14.97 3.32
N ASN A 79 7.41 -15.85 2.33
CA ASN A 79 6.12 -16.37 1.91
C ASN A 79 5.84 -17.72 2.58
N PHE A 80 4.74 -17.79 3.34
CA PHE A 80 4.30 -18.99 4.05
C PHE A 80 3.12 -19.71 3.37
N ARG A 81 2.64 -19.21 2.22
CA ARG A 81 1.37 -19.64 1.61
C ARG A 81 1.58 -20.65 0.48
N SER A 82 2.49 -20.35 -0.43
CA SER A 82 2.60 -21.06 -1.70
C SER A 82 3.76 -22.06 -1.69
N HIS A 83 3.66 -23.08 -2.56
CA HIS A 83 4.76 -24.03 -2.75
C HIS A 83 6.05 -23.30 -3.18
N PRO A 84 7.25 -23.69 -2.67
CA PRO A 84 8.51 -23.00 -2.94
C PRO A 84 8.76 -22.69 -4.42
N TYR A 85 8.45 -23.63 -5.31
CA TYR A 85 8.57 -23.43 -6.76
C TYR A 85 7.79 -22.22 -7.29
N LEU A 86 6.56 -22.00 -6.82
CA LEU A 86 5.75 -20.84 -7.22
C LEU A 86 6.31 -19.55 -6.63
N VAL A 87 6.80 -19.60 -5.39
CA VAL A 87 7.40 -18.44 -4.71
C VAL A 87 8.65 -17.99 -5.46
N HIS A 88 9.53 -18.91 -5.85
CA HIS A 88 10.73 -18.57 -6.62
C HIS A 88 10.40 -17.90 -7.95
N ALA A 89 9.42 -18.42 -8.70
CA ALA A 89 9.00 -17.80 -9.96
C ALA A 89 8.45 -16.37 -9.74
N LEU A 90 7.63 -16.16 -8.71
CA LEU A 90 7.10 -14.83 -8.36
C LEU A 90 8.18 -13.87 -7.84
N ALA A 91 9.14 -14.37 -7.07
CA ALA A 91 10.22 -13.59 -6.49
C ALA A 91 11.07 -12.94 -7.58
N GLU A 92 11.46 -13.72 -8.59
CA GLU A 92 12.24 -13.24 -9.74
C GLU A 92 11.42 -12.27 -10.60
N ALA A 93 10.15 -12.58 -10.86
CA ALA A 93 9.32 -11.79 -11.76
C ALA A 93 8.94 -10.40 -11.21
N SER A 94 8.65 -10.30 -9.90
CA SER A 94 8.00 -9.11 -9.34
C SER A 94 8.77 -8.46 -8.18
N TYR A 95 9.63 -9.21 -7.48
CA TYR A 95 10.28 -8.76 -6.23
C TYR A 95 11.82 -8.72 -6.31
N GLY A 96 12.41 -8.90 -7.51
CA GLY A 96 13.86 -8.85 -7.72
C GLY A 96 14.62 -9.91 -6.90
N GLY A 97 14.04 -11.09 -6.72
CA GLY A 97 14.63 -12.21 -5.97
C GLY A 97 14.55 -12.09 -4.44
N ASN A 98 13.93 -11.03 -3.90
CA ASN A 98 13.91 -10.77 -2.45
C ASN A 98 12.82 -11.51 -1.68
N LEU A 99 11.92 -12.24 -2.35
CA LEU A 99 10.86 -13.03 -1.73
C LEU A 99 11.29 -14.49 -1.60
N THR A 100 11.31 -15.04 -0.38
CA THR A 100 11.75 -16.41 -0.10
C THR A 100 10.59 -17.27 0.41
N PRO A 101 10.56 -18.58 0.09
CA PRO A 101 9.64 -19.49 0.75
C PRO A 101 10.10 -19.78 2.19
N ALA A 102 9.14 -20.10 3.05
CA ALA A 102 9.37 -20.58 4.42
C ALA A 102 9.90 -22.03 4.45
#